data_AF-A0A0G0JCI5-F1
#
_entry.id   AF-A0A0G0JCI5-F1
#
_cell.length_a   1.000
_cell.length_b   1.000
_cell.length_c   1.000
_cell.angle_alpha   90.00
_cell.angle_beta   90.00
_cell.angle_gamma   90.00
#
_symmetry.space_group_name_H-M   'P 1'
#
loop_
_entity.id
_entity.type
_entity.pdbx_description
1 polymer ?
#
loop_
_entity_poly.entity_id
_entity_poly.type
_entity_poly.pdbx_seq_one_letter_code
_entity_poly.pdbx_strand_id
1 'polypeptide(L)'
;MEKSLTAKRKSGRNVKSSKLNKKSVMHMQKRDGRVVPFDDQKIYQAIYRAFIAVREKDGVQSNLVSKKVVSTIKNLYENKIPEVEEIQNIIINTLNEEGFQDVAYAYTEYRQKRQEIREAKYFLLYQDVRTILTENALKVLESRYLRKDQSGKIIETPQQLFRR
;
A
#
# COMPACT_ATOMS: atom_id res chain seq x y z
N MET A 1 2.67 11.30 -64.95
CA MET A 1 2.91 12.23 -63.83
C MET A 1 1.60 12.33 -63.05
N GLU A 2 1.41 11.42 -62.09
CA GLU A 2 1.51 11.75 -60.66
C GLU A 2 0.39 12.69 -60.17
N LYS A 3 -0.66 12.13 -59.57
CA LYS A 3 -0.76 12.08 -58.10
C LYS A 3 -1.92 11.19 -57.64
N SER A 4 -1.58 10.43 -56.63
CA SER A 4 -2.28 9.33 -56.01
C SER A 4 -2.95 9.81 -54.71
N LEU A 5 -3.93 9.02 -54.23
CA LEU A 5 -4.32 8.87 -52.80
C LEU A 5 -5.06 10.09 -52.18
N THR A 6 -6.11 10.02 -51.35
CA THR A 6 -6.92 8.95 -50.74
C THR A 6 -8.09 9.67 -50.05
N ALA A 7 -9.33 9.53 -50.54
CA ALA A 7 -10.51 10.06 -49.84
C ALA A 7 -11.08 9.00 -48.89
N LYS A 8 -10.89 9.28 -47.61
CA LYS A 8 -11.21 8.48 -46.42
C LYS A 8 -12.74 8.39 -46.23
N ARG A 9 -13.35 7.24 -46.51
CA ARG A 9 -14.71 6.89 -46.03
C ARG A 9 -14.72 5.46 -45.50
N LYS A 10 -14.46 5.31 -44.20
CA LYS A 10 -14.96 4.19 -43.40
C LYS A 10 -15.78 4.80 -42.27
N SER A 11 -17.10 4.71 -42.38
CA SER A 11 -18.02 4.96 -41.28
C SER A 11 -17.80 3.89 -40.22
N GLY A 12 -16.85 4.16 -39.33
CA GLY A 12 -16.59 3.38 -38.14
C GLY A 12 -17.77 3.53 -37.18
N ARG A 13 -18.27 2.38 -36.75
CA ARG A 13 -19.43 2.17 -35.89
C ARG A 13 -19.40 3.11 -34.68
N ASN A 14 -20.57 3.68 -34.40
CA ASN A 14 -20.93 4.33 -33.15
C ASN A 14 -20.85 3.28 -32.02
N VAL A 15 -19.66 3.09 -31.45
CA VAL A 15 -19.51 2.32 -30.22
C VAL A 15 -19.95 3.24 -29.09
N LYS A 16 -21.22 3.06 -28.72
CA LYS A 16 -21.80 3.57 -27.47
C LYS A 16 -20.74 3.40 -26.38
N SER A 17 -20.27 4.53 -25.86
CA SER A 17 -19.51 4.61 -24.62
C SER A 17 -20.42 4.11 -23.50
N SER A 18 -20.45 2.80 -23.31
CA SER A 18 -21.06 2.18 -22.14
C SER A 18 -20.28 2.69 -20.94
N LYS A 19 -20.92 3.60 -20.19
CA LYS A 19 -20.49 4.04 -18.87
C LYS A 19 -20.27 2.80 -18.01
N LEU A 20 -19.03 2.33 -17.93
CA LEU A 20 -18.60 1.36 -16.94
C LEU A 20 -18.81 2.04 -15.59
N ASN A 21 -19.84 1.60 -14.89
CA ASN A 21 -20.20 2.07 -13.57
C ASN A 21 -18.97 1.89 -12.66
N LYS A 22 -18.31 3.00 -12.32
CA LYS A 22 -16.99 2.98 -11.69
C LYS A 22 -17.18 2.68 -10.20
N LYS A 23 -17.29 1.39 -9.85
CA LYS A 23 -17.29 0.94 -8.45
C LYS A 23 -16.06 1.51 -7.75
N SER A 24 -16.26 2.29 -6.69
CA SER A 24 -15.20 3.08 -6.07
C SER A 24 -15.12 2.81 -4.57
N VAL A 25 -14.00 2.28 -4.13
CA VAL A 25 -13.62 2.21 -2.72
C VAL A 25 -12.86 3.50 -2.40
N MET A 26 -13.36 4.27 -1.43
CA MET A 26 -12.80 5.58 -1.09
C MET A 26 -11.84 5.52 0.11
N HIS A 27 -12.04 4.54 1.00
CA HIS A 27 -11.33 4.47 2.27
C HIS A 27 -11.00 3.02 2.63
N MET A 28 -10.00 2.85 3.49
CA MET A 28 -9.59 1.57 4.07
C MET A 28 -9.24 1.75 5.54
N GLN A 29 -9.40 0.69 6.34
CA GLN A 29 -9.12 0.71 7.78
C GLN A 29 -7.79 0.03 8.09
N LYS A 30 -6.95 0.69 8.88
CA LYS A 30 -5.69 0.14 9.39
C LYS A 30 -5.92 -0.72 10.64
N ARG A 31 -4.93 -1.56 10.99
CA ARG A 31 -4.96 -2.41 12.20
C ARG A 31 -5.20 -1.62 13.51
N ASP A 32 -4.83 -0.35 13.56
CA ASP A 32 -5.07 0.55 14.70
C ASP A 32 -6.47 1.19 14.68
N GLY A 33 -7.37 0.73 13.81
CA GLY A 33 -8.73 1.23 13.64
C GLY A 33 -8.84 2.51 12.80
N ARG A 34 -7.71 3.15 12.43
CA ARG A 34 -7.73 4.39 11.65
C ARG A 34 -8.23 4.17 10.23
N VAL A 35 -9.17 5.00 9.81
CA VAL A 35 -9.65 5.05 8.42
C VAL A 35 -8.77 6.02 7.62
N VAL A 36 -8.24 5.56 6.50
CA VAL A 36 -7.38 6.35 5.59
C VAL A 36 -7.91 6.27 4.16
N PRO A 37 -7.61 7.26 3.30
CA PRO A 37 -7.96 7.19 1.88
C PRO A 37 -7.40 5.93 1.23
N PHE A 38 -8.24 5.27 0.43
CA PHE A 38 -7.80 4.16 -0.41
C PHE A 38 -6.90 4.69 -1.53
N ASP A 39 -5.75 4.07 -1.71
CA ASP A 39 -4.72 4.51 -2.64
C ASP A 39 -4.22 3.30 -3.45
N ASP A 40 -4.65 3.23 -4.70
CA ASP A 40 -4.29 2.15 -5.62
C ASP A 40 -2.82 2.20 -6.04
N GLN A 41 -2.17 3.37 -6.01
CA GLN A 41 -0.73 3.47 -6.25
C GLN A 41 0.06 2.74 -5.17
N LYS A 42 -0.37 2.77 -3.91
CA LYS A 42 0.31 2.02 -2.84
C LYS A 42 0.25 0.51 -3.09
N ILE A 43 -0.85 0.00 -3.62
CA ILE A 43 -0.99 -1.42 -4.00
C ILE A 43 -0.02 -1.75 -5.13
N TYR A 44 -0.01 -0.94 -6.19
CA TYR A 44 0.92 -1.11 -7.31
C TYR A 44 2.38 -1.10 -6.83
N GLN A 45 2.78 -0.12 -6.03
CA GLN A 45 4.16 -0.02 -5.53
C GLN A 45 4.57 -1.22 -4.68
N ALA A 46 3.66 -1.75 -3.86
CA ALA A 46 3.95 -2.91 -3.02
C ALA A 46 4.14 -4.18 -3.87
N ILE A 47 3.26 -4.40 -4.85
CA ILE A 47 3.37 -5.50 -5.81
C ILE A 47 4.65 -5.36 -6.65
N TYR A 48 4.91 -4.16 -7.18
CA TYR A 48 6.10 -3.88 -7.98
C TYR A 48 7.40 -4.19 -7.23
N ARG A 49 7.49 -3.80 -5.96
CA ARG A 49 8.66 -4.13 -5.12
C ARG A 49 8.85 -5.63 -4.95
N ALA A 50 7.76 -6.39 -4.78
CA ALA A 50 7.83 -7.84 -4.69
C ALA A 50 8.33 -8.47 -6.00
N PHE A 51 7.85 -7.98 -7.15
CA PHE A 51 8.33 -8.42 -8.47
C PHE A 51 9.82 -8.13 -8.66
N ILE A 52 10.27 -6.91 -8.34
CA ILE A 52 11.69 -6.51 -8.47
C ILE A 52 12.60 -7.37 -7.57
N ALA A 53 12.14 -7.76 -6.39
CA ALA A 53 12.92 -8.58 -5.46
C ALA A 53 13.22 -9.99 -6.01
N VAL A 54 12.42 -10.49 -6.96
CA VAL A 54 12.51 -11.89 -7.44
C VAL A 54 12.91 -11.98 -8.91
N ARG A 55 12.39 -11.10 -9.77
CA ARG A 55 12.45 -11.27 -11.23
C ARG A 55 13.19 -10.14 -11.96
N GLU A 56 13.81 -9.22 -11.22
CA GLU A 56 14.69 -8.13 -11.66
C GLU A 56 14.16 -7.12 -12.71
N LYS A 57 13.03 -7.35 -13.40
CA LYS A 57 12.31 -6.39 -14.28
C LYS A 57 10.95 -6.95 -14.74
N ASP A 58 9.88 -6.64 -14.00
CA ASP A 58 8.52 -7.05 -14.36
C ASP A 58 7.47 -5.93 -14.15
N GLY A 59 7.78 -4.74 -14.67
CA GLY A 59 6.90 -3.57 -14.62
C GLY A 59 5.53 -3.79 -15.30
N VAL A 60 5.48 -4.64 -16.33
CA VAL A 60 4.24 -4.97 -17.05
C VAL A 60 3.36 -5.89 -16.21
N GLN A 61 3.92 -6.99 -15.68
CA GLN A 61 3.19 -7.97 -14.88
C GLN A 61 2.69 -7.36 -13.58
N SER A 62 3.54 -6.61 -12.87
CA SER A 62 3.14 -5.88 -11.65
C SER A 62 1.96 -4.92 -11.88
N ASN A 63 1.93 -4.22 -13.02
CA ASN A 63 0.82 -3.34 -13.38
C ASN A 63 -0.47 -4.14 -13.63
N LEU A 64 -0.39 -5.22 -14.41
CA LEU A 64 -1.55 -6.10 -14.69
C LEU A 64 -2.14 -6.68 -13.40
N VAL A 65 -1.29 -7.29 -12.56
CA VAL A 65 -1.72 -7.85 -11.27
C VAL A 65 -2.30 -6.76 -10.37
N SER A 66 -1.69 -5.58 -10.28
CA SER A 66 -2.21 -4.48 -9.45
C SER A 66 -3.60 -4.03 -9.88
N LYS A 67 -3.87 -3.96 -11.20
CA LYS A 67 -5.19 -3.62 -11.73
C LYS A 67 -6.21 -4.71 -11.39
N LYS A 68 -5.82 -5.98 -11.49
CA LYS A 68 -6.68 -7.11 -11.10
C LYS A 68 -7.04 -7.02 -9.61
N VAL A 69 -6.06 -6.86 -8.72
CA VAL A 69 -6.26 -6.66 -7.28
C VAL A 69 -7.23 -5.50 -7.00
N VAL A 70 -6.97 -4.33 -7.60
CA VAL A 70 -7.81 -3.14 -7.40
C VAL A 70 -9.25 -3.38 -7.87
N SER A 71 -9.42 -4.10 -8.98
CA SER A 71 -10.75 -4.48 -9.47
C SER A 71 -11.46 -5.44 -8.51
N THR A 72 -10.76 -6.43 -7.97
CA THR A 72 -11.28 -7.37 -6.98
C THR A 72 -11.71 -6.65 -5.71
N ILE A 73 -10.88 -5.73 -5.19
CA ILE A 73 -11.21 -4.93 -4.00
C ILE A 73 -12.46 -4.08 -4.26
N LYS A 74 -12.53 -3.40 -5.41
CA LYS A 74 -13.68 -2.57 -5.78
C LYS A 74 -14.98 -3.37 -5.91
N ASN A 75 -14.89 -4.63 -6.32
CA ASN A 75 -16.05 -5.51 -6.43
C ASN A 75 -16.50 -6.08 -5.09
N LEU A 76 -15.56 -6.47 -4.22
CA LEU A 76 -15.87 -7.08 -2.92
C LEU A 76 -16.32 -6.07 -1.86
N TYR A 77 -15.75 -4.86 -1.89
CA TYR A 77 -15.95 -3.82 -0.88
C TYR A 77 -16.76 -2.63 -1.41
N GLU A 78 -17.70 -2.89 -2.31
CA GLU A 78 -18.66 -1.89 -2.75
C GLU A 78 -19.42 -1.33 -1.53
N ASN A 79 -19.23 -0.04 -1.24
CA ASN A 79 -19.76 0.66 -0.06
C ASN A 79 -19.29 0.13 1.31
N LYS A 80 -18.19 -0.63 1.34
CA LYS A 80 -17.57 -1.11 2.60
C LYS A 80 -16.15 -0.58 2.72
N ILE A 81 -15.65 -0.51 3.94
CA ILE A 81 -14.27 -0.14 4.23
C ILE A 81 -13.50 -1.44 4.45
N PRO A 82 -12.63 -1.87 3.51
CA PRO A 82 -11.78 -3.02 3.73
C PRO A 82 -10.75 -2.72 4.80
N GLU A 83 -10.41 -3.75 5.57
CA GLU A 83 -9.24 -3.74 6.42
C GLU A 83 -7.96 -3.93 5.59
N VAL A 84 -6.85 -3.37 6.08
CA VAL A 84 -5.52 -3.53 5.49
C VAL A 84 -5.16 -5.01 5.27
N GLU A 85 -5.52 -5.90 6.20
CA GLU A 85 -5.21 -7.33 6.09
C GLU A 85 -6.00 -8.04 5.00
N GLU A 86 -7.26 -7.65 4.80
CA GLU A 86 -8.09 -8.18 3.73
C GLU A 86 -7.51 -7.81 2.35
N ILE A 87 -7.06 -6.55 2.19
CA ILE A 87 -6.36 -6.11 0.98
C ILE A 87 -5.09 -6.94 0.75
N GLN A 88 -4.31 -7.20 1.81
CA GLN A 88 -3.11 -8.02 1.71
C GLN A 88 -3.43 -9.46 1.28
N ASN A 89 -4.48 -10.06 1.84
CA ASN A 89 -4.94 -11.39 1.46
C ASN A 89 -5.36 -11.44 -0.01
N ILE A 90 -6.07 -10.42 -0.50
CA ILE A 90 -6.43 -10.32 -1.92
C ILE A 90 -5.19 -10.22 -2.81
N ILE A 91 -4.17 -9.45 -2.40
CA ILE A 91 -2.90 -9.36 -3.16
C ILE A 91 -2.23 -10.74 -3.25
N ILE A 92 -2.08 -11.43 -2.12
CA ILE A 92 -1.42 -12.75 -2.06
C ILE A 92 -2.19 -13.78 -2.90
N ASN A 93 -3.51 -13.85 -2.74
CA ASN A 93 -4.35 -14.77 -3.51
C ASN A 93 -4.27 -14.47 -5.01
N THR A 94 -4.33 -13.20 -5.40
CA THR A 94 -4.24 -12.81 -6.81
C THR A 94 -2.88 -13.18 -7.42
N LEU A 95 -1.78 -12.97 -6.68
CA LEU A 95 -0.45 -13.37 -7.14
C LEU A 95 -0.35 -14.90 -7.33
N ASN A 96 -0.89 -15.68 -6.39
CA ASN A 96 -0.91 -17.14 -6.48
C ASN A 96 -1.76 -17.64 -7.65
N GLU A 97 -2.96 -17.07 -7.86
CA GLU A 97 -3.85 -17.40 -8.97
C GLU A 97 -3.24 -17.11 -10.34
N GLU A 98 -2.42 -16.06 -10.44
CA GLU A 98 -1.71 -15.69 -11.66
C GLU A 98 -0.39 -16.48 -11.85
N GLY A 99 -0.07 -17.42 -10.94
CA GLY A 99 1.13 -18.27 -11.03
C GLY A 99 2.42 -17.61 -10.52
N PHE A 100 2.32 -16.48 -9.81
CA PHE A 100 3.45 -15.76 -9.24
C PHE A 100 3.68 -16.12 -7.76
N GLN A 101 3.80 -17.41 -7.46
CA GLN A 101 3.97 -17.91 -6.09
C GLN A 101 5.23 -17.39 -5.40
N ASP A 102 6.33 -17.32 -6.15
CA ASP A 102 7.62 -16.73 -5.74
C ASP A 102 7.48 -15.25 -5.36
N VAL A 103 6.71 -14.48 -6.13
CA VAL A 103 6.42 -13.06 -5.85
C VAL A 103 5.49 -12.92 -4.64
N ALA A 104 4.50 -13.79 -4.48
CA ALA A 104 3.62 -13.82 -3.31
C ALA A 104 4.41 -14.09 -2.02
N TYR A 105 5.38 -15.01 -2.08
CA TYR A 105 6.30 -15.28 -0.98
C TYR A 105 7.15 -14.05 -0.66
N ALA A 106 7.80 -13.44 -1.67
CA ALA A 106 8.60 -12.23 -1.47
C ALA A 106 7.79 -11.05 -0.90
N TYR A 107 6.54 -10.89 -1.33
CA TYR A 107 5.61 -9.92 -0.74
C TYR A 107 5.35 -10.19 0.75
N THR A 108 5.13 -11.45 1.10
CA THR A 108 4.87 -11.89 2.48
C THR A 108 6.08 -11.66 3.37
N GLU A 109 7.28 -12.04 2.93
CA GLU A 109 8.51 -11.78 3.67
C GLU A 109 8.79 -10.29 3.83
N TYR A 110 8.60 -9.50 2.77
CA TYR A 110 8.81 -8.05 2.85
C TYR A 110 7.89 -7.40 3.90
N ARG A 111 6.61 -7.81 3.99
CA ARG A 111 5.70 -7.28 5.02
C ARG A 111 6.07 -7.73 6.43
N GLN A 112 6.53 -8.97 6.60
CA GLN A 112 6.98 -9.52 7.89
C GLN A 112 8.21 -8.75 8.37
N LYS A 113 9.23 -8.61 7.52
CA LYS A 113 10.43 -7.81 7.82
C LYS A 113 10.11 -6.35 8.14
N ARG A 114 9.12 -5.74 7.47
CA ARG A 114 8.64 -4.39 7.80
C ARG A 114 7.88 -4.33 9.12
N GLN A 115 7.18 -5.39 9.50
CA GLN A 115 6.56 -5.52 10.81
C GLN A 115 7.62 -5.68 11.90
N GLU A 116 8.58 -6.59 11.72
CA GLU A 116 9.73 -6.77 12.62
C GLU A 116 10.55 -5.50 12.79
N ILE A 117 10.84 -4.75 11.72
CA ILE A 117 11.55 -3.46 11.84
C ILE A 117 10.73 -2.46 12.66
N ARG A 118 9.40 -2.44 12.51
CA ARG A 118 8.54 -1.57 13.33
C ARG A 118 8.54 -2.00 14.78
N GLU A 119 8.47 -3.30 15.04
CA GLU A 119 8.49 -3.90 16.39
C GLU A 119 9.85 -3.77 17.06
N ALA A 120 10.95 -3.94 16.33
CA ALA A 120 12.31 -3.76 16.83
C ALA A 120 12.62 -2.28 17.09
N LYS A 121 12.21 -1.38 16.18
CA LYS A 121 12.29 0.06 16.42
C LYS A 121 11.46 0.45 17.64
N TYR A 122 10.30 -0.17 17.82
CA TYR A 122 9.51 -0.05 19.03
C TYR A 122 10.33 -0.56 20.23
N PHE A 123 10.72 -1.83 20.28
CA PHE A 123 11.49 -2.42 21.39
C PHE A 123 12.74 -1.61 21.81
N LEU A 124 13.56 -1.16 20.85
CA LEU A 124 14.73 -0.30 21.10
C LEU A 124 14.39 1.06 21.72
N LEU A 125 13.21 1.61 21.41
CA LEU A 125 12.69 2.86 21.99
C LEU A 125 11.92 2.62 23.31
N TYR A 126 11.70 1.36 23.69
CA TYR A 126 10.68 0.94 24.67
C TYR A 126 11.19 0.13 25.86
N GLN A 127 12.49 0.06 26.12
CA GLN A 127 12.98 -0.54 27.37
C GLN A 127 12.41 0.11 28.64
N ASP A 128 11.62 1.22 28.57
CA ASP A 128 10.97 1.82 29.72
C ASP A 128 9.53 2.34 29.54
N VAL A 129 8.71 1.82 28.61
CA VAL A 129 7.32 2.32 28.50
C VAL A 129 6.29 1.26 28.09
N ARG A 130 5.55 0.66 29.03
CA ARG A 130 4.27 -0.01 28.69
C ARG A 130 3.22 1.06 28.34
N THR A 131 3.15 1.53 27.08
CA THR A 131 2.08 2.47 26.68
C THR A 131 1.39 2.11 25.37
N ILE A 132 0.09 2.45 25.36
CA ILE A 132 -0.94 2.25 24.35
C ILE A 132 -0.76 3.24 23.16
N LEU A 133 0.47 3.66 22.87
CA LEU A 133 0.73 4.74 21.91
C LEU A 133 1.01 4.20 20.50
N THR A 134 0.28 4.73 19.52
CA THR A 134 0.50 4.42 18.09
C THR A 134 1.85 4.97 17.57
N GLU A 135 2.40 4.37 16.52
CA GLU A 135 3.68 4.80 15.88
C GLU A 135 3.73 6.31 15.57
N ASN A 136 2.63 6.88 15.09
CA ASN A 136 2.57 8.30 14.76
C ASN A 136 2.59 9.18 16.02
N ALA A 137 1.94 8.75 17.10
CA ALA A 137 1.96 9.48 18.35
C ALA A 137 3.40 9.54 18.90
N LEU A 138 4.11 8.41 18.87
CA LEU A 138 5.52 8.36 19.27
C LEU A 138 6.41 9.29 18.44
N LYS A 139 6.27 9.28 17.11
CA LYS A 139 7.03 10.19 16.23
C LYS A 139 6.77 11.65 16.54
N VAL A 140 5.52 12.00 16.85
CA VAL A 140 5.14 13.36 17.25
C VAL A 140 5.77 13.72 18.60
N LEU A 141 5.73 12.80 19.57
CA LEU A 141 6.42 12.96 20.86
C LEU A 141 7.93 13.16 20.66
N GLU A 142 8.59 12.29 19.92
CA GLU A 142 10.02 12.36 19.57
C GLU A 142 10.40 13.66 18.86
N SER A 143 9.57 14.13 17.93
CA SER A 143 9.88 15.31 17.13
C SER A 143 9.69 16.62 17.90
N ARG A 144 8.69 16.71 18.79
CA ARG A 144 8.21 17.98 19.34
C ARG A 144 8.31 18.11 20.86
N TYR A 145 8.25 17.00 21.59
CA TYR A 145 7.98 17.03 23.03
C TYR A 145 9.09 16.41 23.87
N LEU A 146 9.69 15.31 23.42
CA LEU A 146 10.79 14.65 24.13
C LEU A 146 12.05 15.53 24.10
N ARG A 147 12.64 15.74 25.27
CA ARG A 147 13.92 16.44 25.41
C ARG A 147 15.04 15.67 24.72
N LYS A 148 15.93 16.45 24.12
CA LYS A 148 17.13 15.98 23.42
C LYS A 148 18.36 16.63 24.04
N ASP A 149 19.47 15.93 23.98
CA ASP A 149 20.76 16.52 24.30
C ASP A 149 21.24 17.46 23.17
N GLN A 150 22.42 18.05 23.36
CA GLN A 150 23.05 18.96 22.42
C GLN A 150 23.43 18.29 21.08
N SER A 151 23.50 16.96 21.05
CA SER A 151 23.77 16.16 19.84
C SER A 151 22.48 15.75 19.12
N GLY A 152 21.31 16.10 19.66
CA GLY A 152 20.00 15.73 19.12
C GLY A 152 19.54 14.33 19.52
N LYS A 153 20.26 13.63 20.40
CA LYS A 153 19.85 12.32 20.91
C LYS A 153 18.75 12.48 21.94
N ILE A 154 17.73 11.62 21.86
CA ILE A 154 16.60 11.61 22.80
C ILE A 154 17.12 11.16 24.17
N ILE A 155 16.84 11.97 25.20
CA ILE A 155 17.24 11.70 26.60
C ILE A 155 16.05 11.58 27.55
N GLU A 156 14.83 11.77 27.06
CA GLU A 156 13.60 11.73 27.84
C GLU A 156 12.65 10.68 27.24
N THR A 157 12.03 9.86 28.08
CA THR A 157 11.01 8.89 27.63
C THR A 157 9.61 9.52 27.63
N PRO A 158 8.65 8.98 26.85
CA PRO A 158 7.25 9.39 26.93
C PRO A 158 6.68 9.34 28.36
N GLN A 159 7.08 8.37 29.18
CA GLN A 159 6.62 8.26 30.56
C GLN A 159 7.14 9.41 31.43
N GLN A 160 8.40 9.80 31.26
CA GLN A 160 8.99 10.95 31.94
C GLN A 160 8.34 12.26 31.51
N LEU A 161 8.07 12.42 30.20
CA LEU A 161 7.31 13.55 29.67
C LEU A 161 5.94 13.69 30.34
N PHE A 162 5.17 12.61 30.46
CA PHE A 162 3.82 12.66 31.06
C PHE A 162 3.82 12.87 32.58
N ARG A 163 4.95 12.67 33.25
CA ARG A 163 5.10 12.85 34.70
C ARG A 163 5.63 14.23 35.10
N ARG A 164 6.05 15.05 34.14
CA ARG A 164 6.64 16.38 34.42
C ARG A 164 5.59 17.48 34.52
#